data_AF-A0A7S1MZT0-F1
#
_entry.id   AF-A0A7S1MZT0-F1
#
_cell.length_a   1.000
_cell.length_b   1.000
_cell.length_c   1.000
_cell.angle_alpha   90.00
_cell.angle_beta   90.00
_cell.angle_gamma   90.00
#
_symmetry.space_group_name_H-M   'P 1'
#
loop_
_entity.id
_entity.type
_entity.pdbx_description
1 polymer ?
#
loop_
_entity_poly.entity_id
_entity_poly.type
_entity_poly.pdbx_seq_one_letter_code
_entity_poly.pdbx_strand_id
1 'polypeptide(L)'
;AITTLGRGGSDLTATFIGMALGIDEVVVWKDVDGVLTTDPRVCPEAIPIPLLSVDEASELAYFGASVLHPQSMQPLLEHQKRRMLEAASSSSSPADGMDNFRVRVRNSYNVDAPGSVICAQKKNASDSLLTSIILKQGVNMLDIVSTRMLGQYVLQC
;
A
#
# COMPACT_ATOMS: atom_id res chain seq x y z
N ALA A 1 -2.05 12.61 28.65
CA ALA A 1 -2.81 11.38 28.33
C ALA A 1 -2.05 10.60 27.26
N ILE A 2 -2.07 9.26 27.30
CA ILE A 2 -1.42 8.38 26.30
C ILE A 2 -2.46 8.03 25.24
N THR A 3 -2.06 7.99 23.96
CA THR A 3 -2.91 7.60 22.83
C THR A 3 -2.26 6.48 22.02
N THR A 4 -3.06 5.71 21.28
CA THR A 4 -2.58 4.65 20.37
C THR A 4 -2.94 5.00 18.93
N LEU A 5 -2.12 4.56 17.97
CA LEU A 5 -2.35 4.80 16.53
C LEU A 5 -3.29 3.79 15.87
N GLY A 6 -3.88 2.87 16.64
CA GLY A 6 -4.76 1.82 16.11
C GLY A 6 -4.02 0.67 15.43
N ARG A 7 -4.71 -0.05 14.54
CA ARG A 7 -4.15 -1.20 13.81
C ARG A 7 -3.07 -0.74 12.84
N GLY A 8 -1.96 -1.48 12.78
CA GLY A 8 -0.81 -1.09 11.96
C GLY A 8 -0.06 0.13 12.48
N GLY A 9 -0.28 0.52 13.74
CA GLY A 9 0.37 1.69 14.34
C GLY A 9 1.91 1.61 14.33
N SER A 10 2.49 0.41 14.43
CA SER A 10 3.95 0.20 14.29
C SER A 10 4.43 0.54 12.88
N ASP A 11 3.71 0.06 11.88
CA ASP A 11 4.06 0.21 10.47
C ASP A 11 3.92 1.70 10.08
N LEU A 12 2.85 2.36 10.55
CA LEU A 12 2.65 3.81 10.38
C LEU A 12 3.74 4.62 11.09
N THR A 13 4.13 4.23 12.30
CA THR A 13 5.21 4.91 13.04
C THR A 13 6.52 4.81 12.27
N ALA A 14 6.86 3.62 11.75
CA ALA A 14 8.09 3.38 11.01
C ALA A 14 8.14 4.21 9.71
N THR A 15 7.07 4.23 8.93
CA THR A 15 7.02 5.00 7.68
C THR A 15 7.03 6.50 7.93
N PHE A 16 6.32 6.98 8.95
CA PHE A 16 6.31 8.39 9.32
C PHE A 16 7.68 8.87 9.79
N ILE A 17 8.34 8.12 10.69
CA ILE A 17 9.69 8.46 11.17
C ILE A 17 10.70 8.42 10.00
N GLY A 18 10.67 7.37 9.18
CA GLY A 18 11.58 7.25 8.05
C GLY A 18 11.47 8.44 7.10
N MET A 19 10.25 8.86 6.81
CA MET A 19 10.00 10.02 5.95
C MET A 19 10.40 11.34 6.60
N ALA A 20 10.08 11.53 7.89
CA ALA A 20 10.45 12.74 8.62
C ALA A 20 11.98 12.94 8.71
N LEU A 21 12.73 11.84 8.75
CA LEU A 21 14.20 11.84 8.79
C LEU A 21 14.85 11.83 7.41
N GLY A 22 14.06 11.72 6.32
CA GLY A 22 14.60 11.61 4.96
C GLY A 22 15.42 10.35 4.71
N ILE A 23 15.04 9.23 5.31
CA ILE A 23 15.67 7.92 5.09
C ILE A 23 15.25 7.37 3.72
N ASP A 24 16.18 6.80 2.96
CA ASP A 24 15.85 6.25 1.64
C ASP A 24 14.89 5.05 1.70
N GLU A 25 15.03 4.17 2.69
CA GLU A 25 14.27 2.93 2.79
C GLU A 25 13.84 2.61 4.22
N VAL A 26 12.56 2.28 4.40
CA VAL A 26 12.02 1.67 5.64
C VAL A 26 11.76 0.19 5.39
N VAL A 27 12.33 -0.67 6.23
CA VAL A 27 12.13 -2.12 6.14
C VAL A 27 11.10 -2.56 7.18
N VAL A 28 10.06 -3.24 6.71
CA VAL A 28 9.04 -3.88 7.52
C VAL A 28 9.27 -5.39 7.49
N TRP A 29 9.55 -5.97 8.65
CA TRP A 29 9.80 -7.41 8.79
C TRP A 29 8.49 -8.16 9.08
N LYS A 30 8.25 -9.23 8.32
CA LYS A 30 7.08 -10.11 8.40
C LYS A 30 7.53 -11.58 8.40
N ASP A 31 6.58 -12.51 8.35
CA ASP A 31 6.76 -13.96 8.30
C ASP A 31 6.71 -14.53 6.86
N VAL A 32 6.75 -13.65 5.86
CA VAL A 32 6.67 -13.97 4.42
C VAL A 32 7.75 -13.23 3.64
N ASP A 33 8.18 -13.79 2.50
CA ASP A 33 9.24 -13.28 1.61
C ASP A 33 8.87 -11.99 0.85
N GLY A 34 7.87 -11.25 1.32
CA GLY A 34 7.37 -10.04 0.73
C GLY A 34 5.84 -10.03 0.64
N VAL A 35 5.32 -9.16 -0.21
CA VAL A 35 3.94 -9.20 -0.69
C VAL A 35 3.87 -10.28 -1.78
N LEU A 36 2.94 -11.22 -1.64
CA LEU A 36 2.84 -12.38 -2.52
C LEU A 36 1.72 -12.20 -3.58
N THR A 37 1.79 -12.96 -4.67
CA THR A 37 0.77 -12.98 -5.73
C THR A 37 -0.59 -13.48 -5.26
N THR A 38 -0.65 -14.25 -4.18
CA THR A 38 -1.87 -14.59 -3.45
C THR A 38 -1.51 -15.14 -2.07
N ASP A 39 -2.50 -15.55 -1.27
CA ASP A 39 -2.25 -16.18 0.03
C ASP A 39 -1.59 -17.57 -0.17
N PRO A 40 -0.36 -17.80 0.33
CA PRO A 40 0.34 -19.07 0.18
C PRO A 40 -0.37 -20.24 0.88
N ARG A 41 -1.27 -19.96 1.84
CA ARG A 41 -2.11 -20.96 2.50
C ARG A 41 -3.23 -21.47 1.60
N VAL A 42 -3.62 -20.68 0.60
CA VAL A 42 -4.64 -21.04 -0.40
C VAL A 42 -3.98 -21.59 -1.66
N CYS A 43 -2.90 -20.97 -2.13
CA CYS A 43 -2.14 -21.42 -3.29
C CYS A 43 -0.63 -21.51 -2.94
N PRO A 44 -0.08 -22.73 -2.73
CA PRO A 44 1.32 -22.91 -2.38
C PRO A 44 2.32 -22.40 -3.44
N GLU A 45 1.90 -22.22 -4.69
CA GLU A 45 2.71 -21.65 -5.77
C GLU A 45 2.74 -20.11 -5.75
N ALA A 46 2.24 -19.47 -4.69
CA ALA A 46 2.33 -18.02 -4.52
C ALA A 46 3.80 -17.56 -4.50
N ILE A 47 4.12 -16.56 -5.34
CA ILE A 47 5.47 -16.03 -5.49
C ILE A 47 5.53 -14.58 -4.97
N PRO A 48 6.70 -14.14 -4.46
CA PRO A 48 6.87 -12.76 -4.03
C PRO A 48 6.86 -11.79 -5.22
N ILE A 49 6.15 -10.69 -5.05
CA ILE A 49 6.08 -9.60 -6.03
C ILE A 49 7.24 -8.64 -5.73
N PRO A 50 8.24 -8.52 -6.62
CA PRO A 50 9.48 -7.81 -6.30
C PRO A 50 9.28 -6.28 -6.13
N LEU A 51 8.34 -5.72 -6.86
CA LEU A 51 8.06 -4.28 -6.89
C LEU A 51 6.55 -4.05 -6.91
N LEU A 52 6.05 -3.14 -6.10
CA LEU A 52 4.68 -2.64 -6.15
C LEU A 52 4.68 -1.11 -6.12
N SER A 53 3.69 -0.52 -6.77
CA SER A 53 3.37 0.88 -6.54
C SER A 53 2.67 1.06 -5.18
N VAL A 54 2.75 2.26 -4.60
CA VAL A 54 2.03 2.61 -3.37
C VAL A 54 0.52 2.38 -3.52
N ASP A 55 -0.05 2.69 -4.68
CA ASP A 55 -1.47 2.48 -4.98
C ASP A 55 -1.83 0.98 -4.94
N GLU A 56 -1.07 0.13 -5.65
CA GLU A 56 -1.29 -1.31 -5.64
C GLU A 56 -1.18 -1.88 -4.22
N ALA A 57 -0.12 -1.51 -3.49
CA ALA A 57 0.07 -2.00 -2.13
C ALA A 57 -1.07 -1.55 -1.19
N SER A 58 -1.57 -0.32 -1.36
CA SER A 58 -2.67 0.21 -0.55
C SER A 58 -3.98 -0.53 -0.82
N GLU A 59 -4.31 -0.80 -2.09
CA GLU A 59 -5.49 -1.59 -2.46
C GLU A 59 -5.38 -3.02 -1.94
N LEU A 60 -4.21 -3.66 -2.11
CA LEU A 60 -4.00 -5.02 -1.60
C LEU A 60 -4.17 -5.07 -0.08
N ALA A 61 -3.58 -4.12 0.64
CA ALA A 61 -3.73 -4.00 2.09
C ALA A 61 -5.20 -3.78 2.49
N TYR A 62 -5.94 -2.96 1.73
CA TYR A 62 -7.34 -2.63 2.02
C TYR A 62 -8.25 -3.85 1.89
N PHE A 63 -8.03 -4.68 0.86
CA PHE A 63 -8.83 -5.89 0.64
C PHE A 63 -8.43 -7.07 1.54
N GLY A 64 -7.35 -6.95 2.31
CA GLY A 64 -7.01 -7.90 3.37
C GLY A 64 -5.70 -8.66 3.17
N ALA A 65 -4.85 -8.25 2.22
CA ALA A 65 -3.47 -8.74 2.17
C ALA A 65 -2.77 -8.31 3.48
N SER A 66 -2.61 -9.24 4.40
CA SER A 66 -2.27 -8.98 5.82
C SER A 66 -0.81 -8.56 6.05
N VAL A 67 -0.11 -8.16 4.99
CA VAL A 67 1.32 -7.85 5.01
C VAL A 67 1.57 -6.44 5.52
N LEU A 68 0.74 -5.46 5.14
CA LEU A 68 0.81 -4.07 5.58
C LEU A 68 -0.58 -3.54 5.87
N HIS A 69 -0.69 -2.58 6.79
CA HIS A 69 -1.95 -1.90 7.05
C HIS A 69 -2.14 -0.72 6.08
N PRO A 70 -3.33 -0.45 5.53
CA PRO A 70 -3.51 0.65 4.58
C PRO A 70 -3.03 2.00 5.11
N GLN A 71 -3.28 2.27 6.40
CA GLN A 71 -2.86 3.52 7.04
C GLN A 71 -1.34 3.68 7.10
N SER A 72 -0.55 2.60 7.12
CA SER A 72 0.91 2.74 7.18
C SER A 72 1.51 3.30 5.90
N MET A 73 0.78 3.27 4.80
CA MET A 73 1.20 3.81 3.50
C MET A 73 0.79 5.27 3.31
N GLN A 74 -0.02 5.83 4.22
CA GLN A 74 -0.51 7.19 4.12
C GLN A 74 0.60 8.24 4.01
N PRO A 75 1.72 8.17 4.77
CA PRO A 75 2.82 9.13 4.60
C PRO A 75 3.37 9.12 3.17
N LEU A 76 3.51 7.95 2.55
CA LEU A 76 4.01 7.81 1.18
C LEU A 76 3.02 8.39 0.17
N LEU A 77 1.73 8.10 0.33
CA LEU A 77 0.67 8.63 -0.53
C LEU A 77 0.63 10.16 -0.48
N GLU A 78 0.75 10.74 0.71
CA GLU A 78 0.70 12.19 0.90
C GLU A 78 1.94 12.88 0.33
N HIS A 79 3.13 12.28 0.53
CA HIS A 79 4.37 12.74 -0.08
C HIS A 79 4.30 12.70 -1.61
N GLN A 80 3.80 11.60 -2.18
CA GLN A 80 3.60 11.47 -3.62
C GLN A 80 2.65 12.54 -4.18
N LYS A 81 1.52 12.78 -3.52
CA LYS A 81 0.56 13.83 -3.92
C LYS A 81 1.19 15.22 -3.87
N ARG A 82 1.92 15.53 -2.80
CA ARG A 82 2.64 16.81 -2.66
C ARG A 82 3.63 17.00 -3.81
N ARG A 83 4.43 15.97 -4.12
CA ARG A 83 5.38 16.01 -5.24
C ARG A 83 4.70 16.21 -6.60
N MET A 84 3.58 15.55 -6.86
CA MET A 84 2.85 15.74 -8.12
C MET A 84 2.36 17.18 -8.28
N LEU A 85 1.93 17.82 -7.20
CA LEU A 85 1.52 19.23 -7.20
C LEU A 85 2.71 20.19 -7.42
N GLU A 86 3.85 19.92 -6.79
CA GLU A 86 5.09 20.69 -6.94
C GLU A 86 5.69 20.55 -8.36
N ALA A 87 5.68 19.35 -8.93
CA ALA A 87 6.14 19.09 -10.29
C ALA A 87 5.24 19.75 -11.35
N ALA A 88 3.93 19.87 -11.09
CA ALA A 88 3.01 20.59 -11.97
C ALA A 88 3.23 22.12 -11.94
N SER A 89 3.86 22.64 -10.88
CA SER A 89 4.03 24.07 -10.64
C SER A 89 5.48 24.57 -10.82
N SER A 90 6.48 23.68 -10.87
CA SER A 90 7.89 24.03 -11.06
C SER A 90 8.56 23.18 -12.14
N SER A 91 9.28 23.83 -13.06
CA SER A 91 10.08 23.18 -14.12
C SER A 91 11.48 22.77 -13.68
N SER A 92 11.81 22.94 -12.39
CA SER A 92 13.11 22.58 -11.83
C SER A 92 13.20 21.08 -11.56
N SER A 93 14.29 20.45 -11.99
CA SER A 93 14.60 19.07 -11.62
C SER A 93 14.63 18.91 -10.10
N PRO A 94 14.10 17.79 -9.59
CA PRO A 94 13.89 17.62 -8.15
C PRO A 94 15.23 17.59 -7.41
N ALA A 95 15.28 18.31 -6.30
CA ALA A 95 16.45 18.40 -5.44
C ALA A 95 16.76 17.03 -4.79
N ASP A 96 18.04 16.69 -4.83
CA ASP A 96 18.67 15.47 -4.33
C ASP A 96 18.21 15.08 -2.90
N GLY A 97 17.79 13.83 -2.69
CA GLY A 97 17.63 13.22 -1.36
C GLY A 97 16.27 12.58 -1.06
N MET A 98 15.16 13.33 -1.06
CA MET A 98 13.83 12.83 -0.64
C MET A 98 13.00 12.23 -1.80
N ASP A 99 13.67 11.83 -2.87
CA ASP A 99 13.02 11.48 -4.13
C ASP A 99 12.76 9.98 -4.28
N ASN A 100 13.36 9.15 -3.43
CA ASN A 100 13.34 7.69 -3.54
C ASN A 100 12.91 6.98 -2.26
N PHE A 101 12.11 7.63 -1.40
CA PHE A 101 11.57 6.99 -0.21
C PHE A 101 10.79 5.73 -0.61
N ARG A 102 11.21 4.59 -0.07
CA ARG A 102 10.59 3.28 -0.34
C ARG A 102 10.35 2.48 0.93
N VAL A 103 9.31 1.65 0.89
CA VAL A 103 9.03 0.68 1.94
C VAL A 103 9.34 -0.70 1.41
N ARG A 104 10.13 -1.47 2.14
CA ARG A 104 10.46 -2.85 1.79
C ARG A 104 9.85 -3.81 2.79
N VAL A 105 9.12 -4.81 2.31
CA VAL A 105 8.67 -5.94 3.12
C VAL A 105 9.70 -7.06 3.03
N ARG A 106 10.20 -7.55 4.16
CA ARG A 106 11.15 -8.67 4.24
C ARG A 106 10.68 -9.77 5.18
N ASN A 107 11.24 -10.96 5.01
CA ASN A 107 10.97 -12.10 5.88
C ASN A 107 12.01 -12.19 7.01
N SER A 108 11.53 -12.24 8.25
CA SER A 108 12.35 -12.48 9.44
C SER A 108 12.94 -13.89 9.50
N TYR A 109 12.31 -14.88 8.84
CA TYR A 109 12.80 -16.26 8.77
C TYR A 109 13.74 -16.52 7.57
N ASN A 110 13.79 -15.61 6.61
CA ASN A 110 14.61 -15.72 5.39
C ASN A 110 15.21 -14.35 5.06
N VAL A 111 16.26 -13.99 5.80
CA VAL A 111 16.86 -12.64 5.76
C VAL A 111 17.55 -12.31 4.44
N ASP A 112 17.96 -13.34 3.70
CA ASP A 112 18.64 -13.22 2.41
C ASP A 112 17.66 -12.96 1.25
N ALA A 113 16.36 -13.20 1.45
CA ALA A 113 15.35 -12.91 0.44
C ALA A 113 15.28 -11.40 0.14
N PRO A 114 15.15 -11.01 -1.14
CA PRO A 114 15.13 -9.60 -1.54
C PRO A 114 13.92 -8.84 -1.00
N GLY A 115 12.81 -9.55 -0.75
CA GLY A 115 11.55 -8.98 -0.31
C GLY A 115 10.75 -8.32 -1.43
N SER A 116 9.74 -7.54 -1.03
CA SER A 116 8.95 -6.68 -1.93
C SER A 116 9.22 -5.22 -1.65
N VAL A 117 9.57 -4.46 -2.69
CA VAL A 117 9.76 -3.01 -2.60
C VAL A 117 8.49 -2.29 -3.03
N ILE A 118 8.10 -1.28 -2.27
CA ILE A 118 6.93 -0.46 -2.52
C ILE A 118 7.40 0.98 -2.73
N CYS A 119 7.12 1.53 -3.91
CA CYS A 119 7.61 2.86 -4.32
C CYS A 119 6.49 3.69 -4.97
N ALA A 120 6.70 5.01 -5.02
CA ALA A 120 5.76 5.95 -5.61
C ALA A 120 5.69 5.86 -7.14
N GLN A 121 6.68 5.23 -7.80
CA GLN A 121 6.71 5.11 -9.24
C GLN A 121 5.70 4.06 -9.72
N LYS A 122 4.92 4.45 -10.74
CA LYS A 122 3.95 3.56 -11.38
C LYS A 122 4.70 2.62 -12.32
N LYS A 123 4.46 1.31 -12.22
CA LYS A 123 4.89 0.37 -13.26
C LYS A 123 4.28 0.78 -14.60
N ASN A 124 5.00 0.56 -15.69
CA ASN A 124 4.41 0.72 -17.01
C ASN A 124 3.30 -0.33 -17.16
N ALA A 125 2.14 0.06 -17.71
CA ALA A 125 1.02 -0.87 -17.91
C ALA A 125 1.38 -2.07 -18.80
N SER A 126 2.47 -1.96 -19.57
CA SER A 126 3.07 -3.03 -20.37
C SER A 126 3.72 -4.15 -19.54
N ASP A 127 4.11 -3.87 -18.29
CA ASP A 127 4.94 -4.79 -17.49
C ASP A 127 4.13 -5.88 -16.80
N SER A 128 2.87 -5.62 -16.45
CA SER A 128 1.96 -6.64 -15.92
C SER A 128 0.50 -6.19 -15.99
N LEU A 129 -0.36 -7.10 -16.42
CA LEU A 129 -1.82 -6.94 -16.37
C LEU A 129 -2.42 -7.38 -15.01
N LEU A 130 -1.70 -8.23 -14.27
CA LEU A 130 -2.17 -8.81 -13.02
C LEU A 130 -1.04 -8.84 -11.98
N THR A 131 -1.25 -8.17 -10.86
CA THR A 131 -0.25 -8.07 -9.79
C THR A 131 -0.47 -9.13 -8.71
N SER A 132 -1.70 -9.30 -8.24
CA SER A 132 -2.04 -10.23 -7.16
C SER A 132 -3.53 -10.58 -7.17
N ILE A 133 -3.89 -11.71 -6.56
CA ILE A 133 -5.26 -12.19 -6.37
C ILE A 133 -5.52 -12.28 -4.87
N ILE A 134 -6.56 -11.57 -4.40
CA ILE A 134 -7.00 -11.58 -3.00
C ILE A 134 -8.29 -12.35 -2.86
N LEU A 135 -8.36 -13.21 -1.85
CA LEU A 135 -9.57 -13.92 -1.44
C LEU A 135 -10.10 -13.34 -0.12
N LYS A 136 -11.36 -12.88 -0.12
CA LYS A 136 -12.06 -12.48 1.10
C LYS A 136 -13.25 -13.41 1.35
N GLN A 137 -13.16 -14.18 2.43
CA GLN A 137 -14.19 -15.16 2.82
C GLN A 137 -15.17 -14.53 3.83
N GLY A 138 -16.37 -15.13 3.96
CA GLY A 138 -17.38 -14.69 4.93
C GLY A 138 -18.02 -13.33 4.63
N VAL A 139 -18.10 -12.97 3.34
CA VAL A 139 -18.76 -11.73 2.91
C VAL A 139 -20.28 -11.92 2.91
N ASN A 140 -21.00 -11.00 3.55
CA ASN A 140 -22.45 -10.93 3.46
C ASN A 140 -22.84 -9.96 2.34
N MET A 141 -23.63 -10.44 1.39
CA MET A 141 -24.18 -9.61 0.31
C MET A 141 -25.55 -9.10 0.71
N LEU A 142 -25.73 -7.77 0.68
CA LEU A 142 -27.02 -7.12 0.85
C LEU A 142 -27.47 -6.54 -0.49
N ASP A 143 -28.60 -7.00 -0.99
CA ASP A 143 -29.23 -6.44 -2.17
C ASP A 143 -30.40 -5.52 -1.74
N ILE A 144 -30.38 -4.26 -2.20
CA ILE A 144 -31.39 -3.25 -1.87
C ILE A 144 -32.06 -2.81 -3.16
N VAL A 145 -33.31 -3.21 -3.35
CA VAL A 145 -34.10 -2.91 -4.56
C VAL A 145 -35.31 -2.07 -4.18
N SER A 146 -35.49 -0.92 -4.82
CA SER A 146 -36.68 -0.08 -4.67
C SER A 146 -36.95 0.73 -5.94
N THR A 147 -38.20 0.69 -6.41
CA THR A 147 -38.65 1.51 -7.54
C THR A 147 -38.59 3.01 -7.24
N ARG A 148 -38.48 3.39 -5.96
CA ARG A 148 -38.35 4.79 -5.52
C ARG A 148 -36.91 5.31 -5.60
N MET A 149 -35.90 4.47 -5.83
CA MET A 149 -34.52 4.92 -6.03
C MET A 149 -34.32 5.65 -7.37
N LEU A 150 -35.23 5.45 -8.33
CA LEU A 150 -35.23 6.14 -9.61
C LEU A 150 -35.70 7.60 -9.44
N GLY A 151 -34.80 8.55 -9.68
CA GLY A 151 -35.10 9.99 -9.63
C GLY A 151 -35.13 10.60 -8.23
N GLN A 152 -34.70 9.85 -7.20
CA GLN A 152 -34.65 10.36 -5.83
C GLN A 152 -33.37 11.17 -5.59
N TYR A 153 -33.53 12.42 -5.17
CA TYR A 153 -32.44 13.21 -4.60
C TYR A 153 -32.34 12.87 -3.12
N VAL A 154 -31.15 12.48 -2.67
CA VAL A 154 -30.86 12.38 -1.23
C VAL A 154 -30.85 13.81 -0.71
N LEU A 155 -31.97 14.25 -0.13
CA LEU A 155 -31.99 15.48 0.66
C LEU A 155 -31.08 15.23 1.86
N GLN A 156 -29.91 15.87 1.87
CA GLN A 156 -29.09 15.98 3.07
C GLN A 156 -29.94 16.66 4.15
N CYS A 157 -30.22 15.93 5.24
CA CYS A 157 -30.63 16.54 6.50
C CYS A 157 -29.43 17.20 7.18
#